data_AF-A0A969S694-F1
#
_entry.id   AF-A0A969S694-F1
#
_cell.length_a   1.000
_cell.length_b   1.000
_cell.length_c   1.000
_cell.angle_alpha   90.00
_cell.angle_beta   90.00
_cell.angle_gamma   90.00
#
_symmetry.space_group_name_H-M   'P 1'
#
loop_
_entity.id
_entity.type
_entity.pdbx_description
1 polymer ?
#
loop_
_entity_poly.entity_id
_entity_poly.type
_entity_poly.pdbx_seq_one_letter_code
_entity_poly.pdbx_strand_id
1 'polypeptide(L)'
;MAAYRNGNMRITTHETETFHIRHVSATLFIVALRVQLAGHYAGTPFKNIAYYTRVWSCSESGQWQIVGGHVSLCPVRQLNNLVAAHIFIIFCKLSFRSILN
;
A
#
# COMPACT_ATOMS: atom_id res chain seq x y z
N MET A 1 -13.59 -5.61 -7.80
CA MET A 1 -13.98 -6.20 -6.49
C MET A 1 -13.70 -7.72 -6.48
N ALA A 2 -12.47 -8.20 -6.75
CA ALA A 2 -12.27 -9.65 -6.92
C ALA A 2 -11.23 -10.28 -5.97
N ALA A 3 -10.16 -9.57 -5.58
CA ALA A 3 -9.13 -10.16 -4.73
C ALA A 3 -9.31 -9.89 -3.23
N TYR A 4 -10.00 -8.80 -2.85
CA TYR A 4 -10.29 -8.48 -1.44
C TYR A 4 -11.52 -9.24 -0.90
N ARG A 5 -12.41 -9.73 -1.78
CA ARG A 5 -13.68 -10.38 -1.38
C ARG A 5 -13.56 -11.89 -1.12
N ASN A 6 -12.40 -12.50 -1.39
CA ASN A 6 -12.26 -13.96 -1.31
C ASN A 6 -11.51 -14.45 -0.07
N GLY A 7 -11.16 -13.59 0.90
CA GLY A 7 -10.45 -14.03 2.12
C GLY A 7 -9.04 -14.59 1.87
N ASN A 8 -8.56 -14.58 0.63
CA ASN A 8 -7.29 -15.17 0.22
C ASN A 8 -6.07 -14.35 0.62
N MET A 9 -6.22 -13.16 1.22
CA MET A 9 -5.09 -12.36 1.66
C MET A 9 -5.33 -11.89 3.10
N ARG A 10 -4.42 -12.28 4.00
CA ARG A 10 -4.42 -11.86 5.40
C ARG A 10 -3.10 -11.18 5.70
N ILE A 11 -3.12 -9.88 6.01
CA ILE A 11 -1.93 -9.15 6.47
C ILE A 11 -1.85 -9.35 7.99
N THR A 12 -0.73 -9.87 8.47
CA THR A 12 -0.45 -10.06 9.91
C THR A 12 0.47 -8.98 10.46
N THR A 13 1.28 -8.36 9.61
CA THR A 13 2.22 -7.30 10.01
C THR A 13 2.20 -6.19 8.97
N HIS A 14 2.13 -4.94 9.43
CA HIS A 14 2.21 -3.73 8.63
C HIS A 14 2.96 -2.64 9.42
N GLU A 15 4.27 -2.82 9.54
CA GLU A 15 5.12 -1.93 10.32
C GLU A 15 5.73 -0.85 9.44
N THR A 16 5.48 0.40 9.77
CA THR A 16 6.08 1.55 9.08
C THR A 16 7.47 1.79 9.64
N GLU A 17 8.50 1.70 8.82
CA GLU A 17 9.88 1.92 9.25
C GLU A 17 10.39 3.32 8.92
N THR A 18 9.99 3.85 7.78
CA THR A 18 10.46 5.16 7.33
C THR A 18 9.33 5.89 6.66
N PHE A 19 9.18 7.17 6.98
CA PHE A 19 8.23 8.05 6.35
C PHE A 19 8.95 9.32 5.89
N HIS A 20 8.61 9.78 4.69
CA HIS A 20 9.05 11.06 4.18
C HIS A 20 7.85 11.83 3.66
N ILE A 21 7.74 13.10 4.03
CA ILE A 21 6.66 13.98 3.59
C ILE A 21 7.27 15.09 2.75
N ARG A 22 6.83 15.19 1.51
CA ARG A 22 7.11 16.32 0.64
C ARG A 22 5.90 17.23 0.57
N HIS A 23 6.07 18.45 1.04
CA HIS A 23 5.09 19.51 0.87
C HIS A 23 5.17 20.05 -0.55
N VAL A 24 4.06 20.02 -1.30
CA VAL A 24 3.99 20.55 -2.68
C VAL A 24 3.26 21.89 -2.68
N SER A 25 2.16 22.00 -1.93
CA SER A 25 1.43 23.25 -1.69
C SER A 25 0.74 23.20 -0.32
N ALA A 26 0.00 24.26 0.03
CA ALA A 26 -0.82 24.28 1.26
C ALA A 26 -1.90 23.18 1.29
N THR A 27 -2.32 22.69 0.13
CA THR A 27 -3.42 21.73 -0.03
C THR A 27 -2.98 20.43 -0.70
N LEU A 28 -1.67 20.19 -0.86
CA LEU A 28 -1.14 19.00 -1.53
C LEU A 28 0.17 18.53 -0.90
N PHE A 29 0.17 17.30 -0.38
CA PHE A 29 1.35 16.60 0.16
C PHE A 29 1.60 15.29 -0.57
N ILE A 30 2.86 14.89 -0.66
CA ILE A 30 3.26 13.57 -1.12
C ILE A 30 3.96 12.86 0.03
N VAL A 31 3.46 11.70 0.42
CA VAL A 31 3.99 10.89 1.52
C VAL A 31 4.58 9.61 0.95
N ALA A 32 5.87 9.38 1.18
CA ALA A 32 6.55 8.14 0.85
C ALA A 32 6.77 7.32 2.13
N LEU A 33 6.43 6.04 2.11
CA LEU A 33 6.52 5.14 3.26
C LEU A 33 7.27 3.87 2.87
N ARG A 34 8.17 3.42 3.74
CA ARG A 34 8.72 2.06 3.68
C ARG A 34 8.06 1.24 4.78
N VAL A 35 7.50 0.10 4.40
CA VAL A 35 6.70 -0.76 5.28
C VAL A 35 7.19 -2.20 5.21
N GLN A 36 7.39 -2.83 6.36
CA GLN A 36 7.48 -4.28 6.45
C GLN A 36 6.07 -4.89 6.44
N LEU A 37 5.83 -5.73 5.45
CA LEU A 37 4.58 -6.47 5.30
C LEU A 37 4.84 -7.95 5.54
N ALA A 38 4.04 -8.55 6.40
CA ALA A 38 3.95 -10.00 6.49
C ALA A 38 2.48 -10.43 6.48
N GLY A 39 2.23 -11.63 5.96
CA GLY A 39 0.87 -12.12 5.84
C GLY A 39 0.80 -13.49 5.21
N HIS A 40 -0.40 -13.87 4.79
CA HIS A 40 -0.67 -15.09 4.03
C HIS A 40 -1.43 -14.72 2.77
N TYR A 41 -1.06 -15.31 1.64
CA TYR A 41 -1.78 -15.24 0.38
C TYR A 41 -2.13 -16.66 -0.08
N ALA A 42 -3.42 -16.96 -0.24
CA ALA A 42 -3.95 -18.30 -0.54
C ALA A 42 -3.36 -19.39 0.38
N GLY A 43 -3.19 -19.07 1.67
CA GLY A 43 -2.57 -19.96 2.66
C GLY A 43 -1.03 -19.97 2.67
N THR A 44 -0.38 -19.41 1.65
CA THR A 44 1.09 -19.29 1.60
C THR A 44 1.58 -18.07 2.38
N PRO A 45 2.45 -18.22 3.39
CA PRO A 45 3.00 -17.08 4.11
C PRO A 45 3.91 -16.23 3.19
N PHE A 46 3.91 -14.92 3.40
CA PHE A 46 4.82 -14.00 2.73
C PHE A 46 5.39 -12.99 3.72
N LYS A 47 6.60 -12.52 3.44
CA LYS A 47 7.23 -11.37 4.09
C LYS A 47 7.95 -10.54 3.03
N ASN A 48 7.60 -9.27 2.91
CA ASN A 48 8.13 -8.37 1.89
C ASN A 48 8.30 -6.95 2.45
N ILE A 49 9.13 -6.15 1.77
CA ILE A 49 9.16 -4.70 1.96
C ILE A 49 8.25 -4.08 0.90
N ALA A 50 7.40 -3.15 1.30
CA ALA A 50 6.63 -2.33 0.39
C ALA A 50 7.03 -0.87 0.52
N TYR A 51 7.15 -0.19 -0.61
CA TYR A 51 7.25 1.27 -0.68
C TYR A 51 5.92 1.81 -1.16
N TYR A 52 5.28 2.65 -0.35
CA TYR A 52 4.06 3.36 -0.72
C TYR A 52 4.40 4.81 -1.03
N THR A 53 3.79 5.35 -2.07
CA THR A 53 3.70 6.79 -2.30
C THR A 53 2.23 7.16 -2.27
N ARG A 54 1.81 8.07 -1.39
CA ARG A 54 0.44 8.57 -1.31
C ARG A 54 0.43 10.07 -1.58
N VAL A 55 -0.45 10.49 -2.46
CA VAL A 55 -0.72 11.90 -2.73
C VAL A 55 -1.95 12.29 -1.94
N TRP A 56 -1.76 13.21 -1.01
CA TRP A 56 -2.80 13.75 -0.16
C TRP A 56 -3.20 15.12 -0.67
N SER A 57 -4.50 15.36 -0.82
CA SER A 57 -5.04 16.67 -1.14
C SER A 57 -6.05 17.10 -0.08
N CYS A 58 -6.04 18.38 0.25
CA CYS A 58 -7.01 19.01 1.12
C CYS A 58 -8.11 19.64 0.25
N SER A 59 -9.36 19.25 0.50
CA SER A 59 -10.52 19.90 -0.10
C SER A 59 -10.71 21.32 0.44
N GLU A 60 -11.55 22.12 -0.22
CA GLU A 60 -11.93 23.47 0.24
C GLU A 60 -12.58 23.44 1.63
N SER A 61 -13.22 22.33 1.99
CA SER A 61 -13.81 22.09 3.33
C SER A 61 -12.77 21.76 4.42
N GLY A 62 -11.47 21.75 4.09
CA GLY A 62 -10.38 21.43 5.01
C GLY A 62 -10.16 19.93 5.24
N GLN A 63 -10.90 19.06 4.54
CA GLN A 63 -10.76 17.61 4.67
C GLN A 63 -9.63 17.07 3.79
N TRP A 64 -8.67 16.38 4.42
CA TRP A 64 -7.59 15.69 3.73
C TRP A 64 -8.02 14.31 3.25
N GLN A 65 -7.73 14.02 2.00
CA GLN A 65 -8.00 12.72 1.38
C GLN A 65 -6.82 12.30 0.51
N ILE A 66 -6.65 11.00 0.36
CA ILE A 66 -5.70 10.46 -0.62
C ILE A 66 -6.36 10.61 -1.99
N VAL A 67 -5.71 11.27 -2.94
CA VAL A 67 -6.22 11.46 -4.32
C VAL A 67 -5.45 10.64 -5.34
N GLY A 68 -4.36 10.03 -4.93
CA GLY A 68 -3.57 9.13 -5.75
C GLY A 68 -2.57 8.36 -4.90
N GLY A 69 -2.09 7.25 -5.44
CA GLY A 69 -1.02 6.54 -4.79
C GLY A 69 -0.41 5.46 -5.65
N HIS A 70 0.82 5.15 -5.32
CA HIS A 70 1.62 4.10 -5.92
C HIS A 70 2.12 3.17 -4.82
N VAL A 71 2.35 1.92 -5.18
CA VAL A 71 2.95 0.93 -4.29
C VAL A 71 3.90 0.08 -5.11
N SER A 72 5.11 -0.11 -4.60
CA SER A 72 6.06 -1.06 -5.15
C SER A 72 6.50 -2.05 -4.08
N LEU A 73 6.58 -3.31 -4.48
CA LEU A 73 7.14 -4.34 -3.62
C LEU A 73 8.63 -4.42 -3.91
N CYS A 74 9.42 -4.40 -2.85
CA CYS A 74 10.80 -4.84 -2.88
C CYS A 74 10.83 -6.26 -2.33
N PRO A 75 11.05 -7.28 -3.17
CA PRO A 75 11.18 -8.64 -2.70
C PRO A 75 12.35 -8.70 -1.72
N VAL A 76 12.07 -9.10 -0.48
CA VAL A 76 13.14 -9.52 0.41
C VAL A 76 13.62 -10.86 -0.12
N ARG A 77 14.94 -11.09 -0.17
CA ARG A 77 15.56 -12.34 -0.64
C ARG A 77 15.08 -13.55 0.20
N GLN A 78 13.89 -14.07 -0.08
CA GLN A 78 13.41 -15.38 0.36
C GLN A 78 12.22 -15.79 -0.53
N LEU A 79 12.57 -16.54 -1.59
CA LEU A 79 11.80 -17.48 -2.43
C LEU A 79 10.35 -17.18 -2.84
N ASN A 80 10.15 -17.28 -4.17
CA ASN A 80 8.91 -17.43 -4.97
C ASN A 80 8.34 -16.15 -5.60
N ASN A 81 8.88 -15.81 -6.77
CA ASN A 81 8.54 -14.65 -7.63
C ASN A 81 7.06 -14.54 -8.03
N LEU A 82 6.29 -15.64 -8.01
CA LEU A 82 4.89 -15.65 -8.44
C LEU A 82 3.93 -15.00 -7.43
N VAL A 83 4.24 -15.08 -6.12
CA VAL A 83 3.41 -14.48 -5.06
C VAL A 83 3.59 -12.96 -5.02
N ALA A 84 4.80 -12.47 -5.29
CA ALA A 84 5.10 -11.05 -5.33
C ALA A 84 4.30 -10.29 -6.42
N ALA A 85 4.19 -10.86 -7.62
CA ALA A 85 3.45 -10.24 -8.72
C ALA A 85 1.94 -10.12 -8.43
N HIS A 86 1.32 -11.12 -7.81
CA HIS A 86 -0.10 -11.06 -7.44
C HIS A 86 -0.37 -10.09 -6.29
N ILE A 87 0.52 -10.01 -5.30
CA ILE A 87 0.40 -9.01 -4.21
C ILE A 87 0.50 -7.58 -4.77
N PHE A 88 1.37 -7.35 -5.76
CA PHE A 88 1.52 -6.05 -6.43
C PHE A 88 0.22 -5.58 -7.11
N ILE A 89 -0.46 -6.47 -7.85
CA ILE A 89 -1.74 -6.15 -8.51
C ILE A 89 -2.84 -5.83 -7.49
N ILE A 90 -2.85 -6.51 -6.34
CA ILE A 90 -3.84 -6.31 -5.28
C ILE A 90 -3.63 -4.96 -4.60
N PHE A 91 -2.40 -4.61 -4.24
CA PHE A 91 -2.10 -3.30 -3.65
C PHE A 91 -2.28 -2.14 -4.63
N CYS A 92 -1.96 -2.33 -5.92
CA CYS A 92 -2.19 -1.32 -6.96
C CYS A 92 -3.69 -1.00 -7.12
N LYS A 93 -4.59 -2.00 -7.02
CA LYS A 93 -6.05 -1.80 -6.99
C LYS A 93 -6.58 -1.24 -5.66
N LEU A 94 -5.91 -1.48 -4.54
CA LEU A 94 -6.33 -1.00 -3.21
C LEU A 94 -5.96 0.47 -2.96
N SER A 95 -4.92 0.98 -3.64
CA SER A 95 -4.53 2.40 -3.61
C SER A 95 -5.66 3.36 -4.06
N PHE A 96 -6.71 2.84 -4.72
CA PHE A 96 -7.86 3.61 -5.21
C PHE A 96 -9.16 3.42 -4.40
N ARG A 97 -9.24 2.51 -3.43
CA ARG A 97 -10.53 2.10 -2.83
C ARG A 97 -10.64 2.17 -1.31
N SER A 98 -9.59 2.61 -0.61
CA SER A 98 -9.65 2.90 0.83
C SER A 98 -10.01 4.36 1.15
N ILE A 99 -10.65 5.07 0.20
CA ILE A 99 -11.06 6.48 0.34
C ILE A 99 -12.58 6.62 0.52
N LEU A 100 -13.32 5.51 0.59
CA LEU A 100 -14.76 5.53 0.89
C LEU A 100 -15.11 4.40 1.86
N ASN A 101 -14.75 4.61 3.12
CA ASN A 101 -15.52 4.26 4.32
C ASN A 101 -14.80 4.82 5.54
#